data_AF-A0AA88HTT2-F1
#
_entry.id   AF-A0AA88HTT2-F1
#
_cell.length_a   1.000
_cell.length_b   1.000
_cell.length_c   1.000
_cell.angle_alpha   90.00
_cell.angle_beta   90.00
_cell.angle_gamma   90.00
#
_symmetry.space_group_name_H-M   'P 1'
#
loop_
_entity.id
_entity.type
_entity.pdbx_description
1 polymer ?
#
loop_
_entity_poly.entity_id
_entity_poly.type
_entity_poly.pdbx_seq_one_letter_code
_entity_poly.pdbx_strand_id
1 'polypeptide(L)'
;MAEYTYGMNMLFNYSTRDELRDTLVLKSNKKALICPENLMYTFEEVKPIRTKDAVSCDAKLFIDEFYASIDKFESTEHRNRWSEIEKQIEESDDYIMKTEEIEYGATVAWRNAPRCPGRSQWKNLKVLDCRDVGTAQEMFKAMCDHLEYATNEGKLRPAITVFPPRQKGRCDFRVWNSSMIGYACYKQSDGTILGDPFNLELTQAAQKLGWKGKGTKQDILPLIVQAGDGKAHFFDIPDEFVLQVPLCHPIYKDVADLGYKWFALPGVSSMKLDCGGLEFSAIPFSGWYMDSEIVAHYLGDKHRFNLAPVMADIMSMNTDDRYWRDYAVRELVFVVEHSFREAKITIDNHQTACKTFIEHFKSEHEERGGCPTEWVWVNPSFNRWRLTEPVLTSYHQRHQCLKTYISPHPFAGTGLQFQETLFYWIKPLYDYQDQPWKTYNFGKHTIGTLDMPVRGRPARCPFWLHVSGIKNDVPFISIPYQSTDDTPESEQPSTSGDERMDLPALEPSMDRSPNTESPLPSMVNVSNKDKDFIFFQSIASCFKRLPSQQKAFAKSKIEEILCKVANGSKL
;
A
#
# COMPACT_ATOMS: atom_id res chain seq x y z
N MET A 1 -24.15 23.59 5.23
CA MET A 1 -23.05 22.64 4.93
C MET A 1 -22.20 22.31 6.16
N ALA A 2 -21.78 23.28 6.99
CA ALA A 2 -20.93 23.03 8.16
C ALA A 2 -21.41 21.92 9.13
N GLU A 3 -22.73 21.78 9.34
CA GLU A 3 -23.31 20.78 10.26
C GLU A 3 -23.16 19.32 9.77
N TYR A 4 -23.17 19.07 8.46
CA TYR A 4 -23.00 17.71 7.92
C TYR A 4 -21.58 17.17 8.14
N THR A 5 -20.58 18.05 8.16
CA THR A 5 -19.18 17.72 8.51
C THR A 5 -18.95 17.45 10.00
N TYR A 6 -19.90 17.77 10.88
CA TYR A 6 -19.65 17.68 12.33
C TYR A 6 -19.60 16.23 12.85
N GLY A 7 -20.26 15.28 12.17
CA GLY A 7 -20.30 13.86 12.54
C GLY A 7 -19.29 12.96 11.81
N MET A 8 -18.81 13.33 10.62
CA MET A 8 -17.91 12.49 9.81
C MET A 8 -16.44 12.58 10.23
N ASN A 9 -16.10 13.54 11.10
CA ASN A 9 -14.74 13.81 11.55
C ASN A 9 -14.44 13.29 12.96
N MET A 10 -15.38 12.59 13.59
CA MET A 10 -15.23 12.01 14.94
C MET A 10 -14.83 10.54 14.85
N LEU A 11 -13.65 10.23 15.37
CA LEU A 11 -13.03 8.91 15.36
C LEU A 11 -13.07 8.30 16.77
N PHE A 12 -13.55 7.06 16.86
CA PHE A 12 -13.72 6.33 18.11
C PHE A 12 -12.64 5.25 18.28
N ASN A 13 -12.26 4.96 19.52
CA ASN A 13 -11.56 3.73 19.86
C ASN A 13 -12.49 2.76 20.60
N TYR A 14 -12.82 1.64 19.96
CA TYR A 14 -13.76 0.66 20.51
C TYR A 14 -13.25 -0.08 21.76
N SER A 15 -11.94 -0.07 22.02
CA SER A 15 -11.32 -0.72 23.19
C SER A 15 -11.19 0.24 24.38
N THR A 16 -10.71 1.47 24.17
CA THR A 16 -10.48 2.44 25.26
C THR A 16 -11.66 3.38 25.52
N ARG A 17 -12.58 3.51 24.55
CA ARG A 17 -13.67 4.50 24.52
C ARG A 17 -13.19 5.96 24.35
N ASP A 18 -11.95 6.15 23.89
CA ASP A 18 -11.44 7.46 23.49
C ASP A 18 -12.19 8.00 22.26
N GLU A 19 -12.44 9.30 22.23
CA GLU A 19 -12.89 10.05 21.06
C GLU A 19 -11.81 11.03 20.60
N LEU A 20 -11.56 11.07 19.29
CA LEU A 20 -10.66 12.02 18.62
C LEU A 20 -11.41 12.75 17.52
N ARG A 21 -10.99 13.97 17.20
CA ARG A 21 -11.55 14.76 16.10
C ARG A 21 -10.46 15.09 15.08
N ASP A 22 -10.62 14.61 13.85
CA ASP A 22 -9.72 14.96 12.75
C ASP A 22 -10.20 16.25 12.08
N THR A 23 -9.40 17.31 12.16
CA THR A 23 -9.57 18.58 11.43
C THR A 23 -8.61 18.68 10.24
N LEU A 24 -7.52 17.90 10.22
CA LEU A 24 -6.51 17.90 9.17
C LEU A 24 -7.03 17.38 7.82
N VAL A 25 -8.05 16.51 7.82
CA VAL A 25 -8.77 16.05 6.62
C VAL A 25 -9.33 17.20 5.76
N LEU A 26 -9.54 18.38 6.35
CA LEU A 26 -9.94 19.59 5.61
C LEU A 26 -8.84 20.10 4.65
N LYS A 27 -7.58 19.69 4.81
CA LYS A 27 -6.48 19.90 3.85
C LYS A 27 -6.44 18.86 2.72
N SER A 28 -7.35 17.88 2.64
CA SER A 28 -7.26 16.77 1.67
C SER A 28 -7.27 17.24 0.21
N ASN A 29 -6.23 16.87 -0.54
CA ASN A 29 -6.05 17.17 -1.96
C ASN A 29 -6.91 16.31 -2.90
N LYS A 30 -7.40 15.15 -2.42
CA LYS A 30 -8.30 14.27 -3.19
C LYS A 30 -9.70 14.32 -2.57
N LYS A 31 -10.71 14.75 -3.34
CA LYS A 31 -12.13 14.75 -2.94
C LYS A 31 -12.67 13.30 -2.99
N ALA A 32 -12.63 12.60 -1.86
CA ALA A 32 -13.22 11.27 -1.71
C ALA A 32 -14.76 11.34 -1.76
N LEU A 33 -15.32 11.33 -2.97
CA LEU A 33 -16.77 11.36 -3.23
C LEU A 33 -17.43 9.97 -3.22
N ILE A 34 -16.62 8.91 -3.28
CA ILE A 34 -17.02 7.50 -3.27
C ILE A 34 -15.98 6.75 -2.43
N CYS A 35 -16.39 5.79 -1.61
CA CYS A 35 -15.47 4.88 -0.91
C CYS A 35 -14.97 3.81 -1.91
N PRO A 36 -13.70 3.81 -2.35
CA PRO A 36 -13.19 2.86 -3.35
C PRO A 36 -12.66 1.62 -2.64
N GLU A 37 -13.55 0.91 -1.94
CA GLU A 37 -13.16 -0.12 -0.98
C GLU A 37 -12.36 -1.25 -1.63
N ASN A 38 -11.14 -1.47 -1.11
CA ASN A 38 -10.20 -2.54 -1.49
C ASN A 38 -9.49 -2.39 -2.85
N LEU A 39 -9.53 -1.23 -3.52
CA LEU A 39 -8.63 -0.95 -4.65
C LEU A 39 -7.19 -0.76 -4.17
N MET A 40 -6.35 -1.80 -4.30
CA MET A 40 -4.90 -1.72 -3.98
C MET A 40 -4.19 -0.60 -4.74
N TYR A 41 -4.54 -0.42 -6.01
CA TYR A 41 -3.98 0.60 -6.90
C TYR A 41 -5.09 1.27 -7.69
N THR A 42 -5.04 2.59 -7.77
CA THR A 42 -5.54 3.35 -8.93
C THR A 42 -4.31 3.73 -9.75
N PHE A 43 -4.00 2.97 -10.79
CA PHE A 43 -3.00 3.38 -11.78
C PHE A 43 -3.56 4.57 -12.55
N GLU A 44 -3.15 5.78 -12.15
CA GLU A 44 -3.37 6.98 -12.94
C GLU A 44 -2.39 6.97 -14.11
N GLU A 45 -2.90 7.01 -15.35
CA GLU A 45 -2.08 7.11 -16.57
C GLU A 45 -1.01 8.20 -16.41
N VAL A 46 0.22 7.94 -16.90
CA VAL A 46 1.37 8.86 -16.89
C VAL A 46 0.96 10.32 -17.05
N LYS A 47 0.78 11.01 -15.92
CA LYS A 47 0.25 12.37 -15.90
C LYS A 47 1.17 13.31 -16.67
N PRO A 48 0.62 14.22 -17.49
CA PRO A 48 1.41 15.24 -18.17
C PRO A 48 2.12 16.12 -17.15
N ILE A 49 3.21 16.76 -17.59
CA ILE A 49 3.91 17.77 -16.80
C ILE A 49 2.91 18.87 -16.41
N ARG A 50 2.97 19.31 -15.14
CA ARG A 50 2.01 20.25 -14.56
C ARG A 50 2.04 21.59 -15.29
N THR A 51 0.91 22.27 -15.32
CA THR A 51 0.86 23.66 -15.80
C THR A 51 1.56 24.58 -14.80
N LYS A 52 2.16 25.66 -15.30
CA LYS A 52 2.78 26.75 -14.53
C LYS A 52 1.93 27.19 -13.33
N ASP A 53 0.63 27.39 -13.54
CA ASP A 53 -0.32 27.78 -12.48
C ASP A 53 -0.46 26.73 -11.37
N ALA A 54 -0.42 25.44 -11.72
CA ALA A 54 -0.50 24.34 -10.76
C ALA A 54 0.82 24.18 -9.97
N VAL A 55 1.97 24.36 -10.65
CA VAL A 55 3.29 24.42 -9.98
C VAL A 55 3.33 25.58 -9.00
N SER A 56 2.96 26.79 -9.42
CA SER A 56 2.93 27.98 -8.56
C SER A 56 2.00 27.82 -7.34
N CYS A 57 0.79 27.28 -7.55
CA CYS A 57 -0.16 27.04 -6.46
C CYS A 57 0.35 26.04 -5.42
N ASP A 58 0.85 24.88 -5.85
CA ASP A 58 1.44 23.88 -4.95
C ASP A 58 2.72 24.40 -4.27
N ALA A 59 3.57 25.13 -5.01
CA ALA A 59 4.81 25.72 -4.51
C ALA A 59 4.51 26.73 -3.40
N LYS A 60 3.50 27.60 -3.58
CA LYS A 60 3.11 28.57 -2.57
C LYS A 60 2.71 27.89 -1.27
N LEU A 61 1.75 26.96 -1.34
CA LEU A 61 1.26 26.21 -0.18
C LEU A 61 2.39 25.46 0.56
N PHE A 62 3.32 24.88 -0.18
CA PHE A 62 4.47 24.18 0.38
C PHE A 62 5.49 25.11 1.05
N ILE A 63 5.82 26.24 0.42
CA ILE A 63 6.78 27.22 0.95
C ILE A 63 6.19 27.95 2.17
N ASP A 64 4.89 28.23 2.17
CA ASP A 64 4.16 28.73 3.33
C ASP A 64 4.25 27.73 4.52
N GLU A 65 4.03 26.44 4.27
CA GLU A 65 4.11 25.40 5.31
C GLU A 65 5.55 25.19 5.81
N PHE A 66 6.54 25.15 4.91
CA PHE A 66 7.96 25.04 5.28
C PHE A 66 8.41 26.22 6.14
N TYR A 67 8.16 27.46 5.72
CA TYR A 67 8.56 28.65 6.49
C TYR A 67 7.79 28.79 7.81
N ALA A 68 6.55 28.27 7.91
CA ALA A 68 5.84 28.15 9.18
C ALA A 68 6.46 27.09 10.12
N SER A 69 6.94 25.96 9.59
CA SER A 69 7.54 24.89 10.40
C SER A 69 8.86 25.26 11.09
N ILE A 70 9.49 26.36 10.67
CA ILE A 70 10.76 26.88 11.21
C ILE A 70 10.62 28.29 11.85
N ASP A 71 9.41 28.67 12.25
CA ASP A 71 9.07 29.96 12.89
C ASP A 71 9.49 31.21 12.07
N LYS A 72 9.50 31.10 10.74
CA LYS A 72 9.86 32.17 9.79
C LYS A 72 8.74 32.54 8.81
N PHE A 73 7.48 32.15 9.08
CA PHE A 73 6.34 32.60 8.29
C PHE A 73 6.25 34.14 8.28
N GLU A 74 5.79 34.72 7.17
CA GLU A 74 5.83 36.17 6.91
C GLU A 74 7.17 36.90 7.21
N SER A 75 8.30 36.19 7.31
CA SER A 75 9.62 36.81 7.40
C SER A 75 10.03 37.44 6.06
N THR A 76 11.04 38.32 6.10
CA THR A 76 11.64 38.86 4.87
C THR A 76 12.39 37.78 4.07
N GLU A 77 12.95 36.77 4.75
CA GLU A 77 13.54 35.60 4.09
C GLU A 77 12.47 34.81 3.29
N HIS A 78 11.32 34.54 3.91
CA HIS A 78 10.19 33.89 3.27
C HIS A 78 9.67 34.69 2.06
N ARG A 79 9.40 35.99 2.22
CA ARG A 79 8.96 36.85 1.10
C ARG A 79 9.96 36.87 -0.06
N ASN A 80 11.25 36.97 0.24
CA ASN A 80 12.30 36.95 -0.78
C ASN A 80 12.36 35.60 -1.50
N ARG A 81 12.25 34.48 -0.77
CA ARG A 81 12.23 33.13 -1.38
C ARG A 81 10.97 32.91 -2.23
N TRP A 82 9.81 33.40 -1.81
CA TRP A 82 8.62 33.32 -2.64
C TRP A 82 8.78 34.09 -3.96
N SER A 83 9.27 35.34 -3.90
CA SER A 83 9.52 36.14 -5.11
C SER A 83 10.60 35.54 -6.03
N GLU A 84 11.60 34.85 -5.47
CA GLU A 84 12.60 34.08 -6.22
C GLU A 84 11.95 32.92 -7.00
N ILE A 85 11.01 32.20 -6.36
CA ILE A 85 10.29 31.07 -6.95
C ILE A 85 9.30 31.55 -8.02
N GLU A 86 8.51 32.59 -7.75
CA GLU A 86 7.64 33.23 -8.76
C GLU A 86 8.41 33.58 -10.04
N LYS A 87 9.62 34.14 -9.89
CA LYS A 87 10.48 34.47 -11.04
C LYS A 87 10.95 33.23 -11.80
N GLN A 88 11.40 32.18 -11.11
CA GLN A 88 11.85 30.95 -11.78
C GLN A 88 10.69 30.28 -12.57
N ILE A 89 9.49 30.26 -11.98
CA ILE A 89 8.29 29.72 -12.61
C ILE A 89 7.84 30.59 -13.80
N GLU A 90 8.00 31.92 -13.73
CA GLU A 90 7.78 32.83 -14.87
C GLU A 90 8.78 32.58 -16.02
N GLU A 91 10.05 32.35 -15.71
CA GLU A 91 11.12 32.17 -16.69
C GLU A 91 11.21 30.75 -17.28
N SER A 92 10.66 29.71 -16.62
CA SER A 92 10.93 28.31 -17.00
C SER A 92 9.79 27.29 -16.85
N ASP A 93 8.59 27.69 -16.40
CA ASP A 93 7.49 26.81 -15.93
C ASP A 93 7.82 25.95 -14.68
N ASP A 94 9.03 26.07 -14.10
CA ASP A 94 9.60 25.18 -13.07
C ASP A 94 10.38 26.00 -12.01
N TYR A 95 10.85 25.37 -10.92
CA TYR A 95 11.78 26.01 -9.98
C TYR A 95 12.70 25.03 -9.25
N ILE A 96 13.84 25.52 -8.78
CA ILE A 96 14.81 24.72 -8.02
C ILE A 96 14.54 24.87 -6.52
N MET A 97 14.08 23.80 -5.87
CA MET A 97 14.04 23.69 -4.41
C MET A 97 15.45 23.76 -3.80
N LYS A 98 15.58 24.42 -2.65
CA LYS A 98 16.80 24.34 -1.81
C LYS A 98 16.94 22.93 -1.20
N THR A 99 18.11 22.60 -0.66
CA THR A 99 18.33 21.30 -0.01
C THR A 99 17.46 21.16 1.24
N GLU A 100 17.37 22.19 2.07
CA GLU A 100 16.54 22.21 3.29
C GLU A 100 15.04 22.03 2.96
N GLU A 101 14.60 22.56 1.82
CA GLU A 101 13.23 22.42 1.33
C GLU A 101 12.93 20.97 0.91
N ILE A 102 13.81 20.30 0.15
CA ILE A 102 13.59 18.89 -0.23
C ILE A 102 13.82 17.92 0.96
N GLU A 103 14.74 18.24 1.88
CA GLU A 103 14.93 17.46 3.11
C GLU A 103 13.66 17.50 3.97
N TYR A 104 13.04 18.68 4.16
CA TYR A 104 11.72 18.81 4.79
C TYR A 104 10.62 18.10 4.00
N GLY A 105 10.57 18.30 2.68
CA GLY A 105 9.54 17.77 1.80
C GLY A 105 9.43 16.25 1.82
N ALA A 106 10.55 15.53 1.70
CA ALA A 106 10.59 14.07 1.81
C ALA A 106 10.24 13.59 3.23
N THR A 107 10.77 14.27 4.25
CA THR A 107 10.52 13.95 5.66
C THR A 107 9.03 14.06 6.03
N VAL A 108 8.34 15.11 5.56
CA VAL A 108 6.90 15.28 5.77
C VAL A 108 6.07 14.36 4.86
N ALA A 109 6.54 14.01 3.66
CA ALA A 109 5.88 13.01 2.82
C ALA A 109 5.77 11.64 3.51
N TRP A 110 6.77 11.25 4.32
CA TRP A 110 6.67 10.05 5.16
C TRP A 110 5.63 10.23 6.29
N ARG A 111 5.66 11.36 7.02
CA ARG A 111 4.63 11.71 8.03
C ARG A 111 3.20 11.64 7.47
N ASN A 112 3.04 11.99 6.20
CA ASN A 112 1.77 12.01 5.48
C ASN A 112 1.36 10.66 4.87
N ALA A 113 2.25 9.65 4.78
CA ALA A 113 2.01 8.40 4.06
C ALA A 113 0.97 7.50 4.77
N PRO A 114 -0.29 7.40 4.29
CA PRO A 114 -1.38 6.82 5.07
C PRO A 114 -1.29 5.29 5.21
N ARG A 115 -0.48 4.64 4.38
CA ARG A 115 -0.23 3.19 4.36
C ARG A 115 0.92 2.73 5.27
N CYS A 116 1.64 3.65 5.90
CA CYS A 116 2.84 3.32 6.68
C CYS A 116 2.55 3.28 8.20
N PRO A 117 2.77 2.13 8.88
CA PRO A 117 2.67 2.04 10.35
C PRO A 117 3.93 2.56 11.07
N GLY A 118 5.10 2.54 10.43
CA GLY A 118 6.37 2.98 11.02
C GLY A 118 6.55 4.50 11.19
N ARG A 119 5.49 5.30 11.02
CA ARG A 119 5.55 6.77 10.94
C ARG A 119 5.99 7.48 12.21
N SER A 120 6.02 6.84 13.38
CA SER A 120 6.61 7.42 14.60
C SER A 120 8.05 7.88 14.40
N GLN A 121 8.76 7.27 13.45
CA GLN A 121 10.16 7.52 13.12
C GLN A 121 10.37 8.66 12.10
N TRP A 122 9.31 9.37 11.69
CA TRP A 122 9.38 10.31 10.56
C TRP A 122 10.50 11.36 10.67
N LYS A 123 10.74 11.88 11.89
CA LYS A 123 11.77 12.89 12.21
C LYS A 123 13.23 12.36 12.06
N ASN A 124 13.43 11.05 11.87
CA ASN A 124 14.76 10.40 11.84
C ASN A 124 15.27 10.07 10.42
N LEU A 125 14.50 10.40 9.36
CA LEU A 125 14.82 10.07 7.97
C LEU A 125 16.11 10.76 7.48
N LYS A 126 17.12 10.00 7.01
CA LYS A 126 18.23 10.62 6.28
C LYS A 126 17.88 10.77 4.80
N VAL A 127 17.75 12.02 4.37
CA VAL A 127 17.63 12.37 2.95
C VAL A 127 19.03 12.44 2.32
N LEU A 128 19.21 11.78 1.19
CA LEU A 128 20.38 11.85 0.32
C LEU A 128 19.95 12.65 -0.92
N ASP A 129 20.34 13.93 -0.96
CA ASP A 129 20.08 14.82 -2.09
C ASP A 129 21.01 14.43 -3.25
N CYS A 130 20.42 13.93 -4.34
CA CYS A 130 21.12 13.45 -5.54
C CYS A 130 20.46 14.04 -6.80
N ARG A 131 19.93 15.27 -6.69
CA ARG A 131 19.26 15.99 -7.79
C ARG A 131 20.20 16.57 -8.85
N ASP A 132 21.51 16.40 -8.64
CA ASP A 132 22.61 16.72 -9.55
C ASP A 132 23.02 15.54 -10.47
N VAL A 133 22.64 14.31 -10.11
CA VAL A 133 22.95 13.07 -10.85
C VAL A 133 22.46 13.13 -12.30
N GLY A 134 23.36 12.89 -13.26
CA GLY A 134 23.05 12.94 -14.70
C GLY A 134 22.86 11.58 -15.36
N THR A 135 23.52 10.54 -14.85
CA THR A 135 23.71 9.24 -15.55
C THR A 135 23.21 8.03 -14.76
N ALA A 136 23.00 6.92 -15.47
CA ALA A 136 22.60 5.65 -14.87
C ALA A 136 23.65 5.07 -13.90
N GLN A 137 24.94 5.34 -14.15
CA GLN A 137 26.06 4.90 -13.31
C GLN A 137 26.11 5.69 -11.99
N GLU A 138 25.85 6.99 -12.05
CA GLU A 138 25.73 7.84 -10.85
C GLU A 138 24.48 7.48 -10.05
N MET A 139 23.35 7.18 -10.71
CA MET A 139 22.17 6.61 -10.04
C MET A 139 22.53 5.31 -9.31
N PHE A 140 23.15 4.35 -9.99
CA PHE A 140 23.53 3.08 -9.39
C PHE A 140 24.51 3.24 -8.21
N LYS A 141 25.48 4.15 -8.31
CA LYS A 141 26.34 4.50 -7.17
C LYS A 141 25.52 5.06 -5.99
N ALA A 142 24.63 6.01 -6.22
CA ALA A 142 23.79 6.58 -5.16
C ALA A 142 22.84 5.55 -4.53
N MET A 143 22.47 4.48 -5.26
CA MET A 143 21.77 3.32 -4.71
C MET A 143 22.67 2.47 -3.81
N CYS A 144 23.92 2.21 -4.21
CA CYS A 144 24.88 1.48 -3.37
C CYS A 144 25.21 2.25 -2.09
N ASP A 145 25.45 3.57 -2.20
CA ASP A 145 25.69 4.47 -1.06
C ASP A 145 24.49 4.47 -0.09
N HIS A 146 23.26 4.43 -0.62
CA HIS A 146 22.04 4.28 0.17
C HIS A 146 21.99 2.91 0.86
N LEU A 147 22.24 1.80 0.15
CA LEU A 147 22.22 0.45 0.74
C LEU A 147 23.26 0.30 1.85
N GLU A 148 24.47 0.84 1.69
CA GLU A 148 25.51 0.87 2.73
C GLU A 148 25.06 1.69 3.94
N TYR A 149 24.60 2.93 3.71
CA TYR A 149 24.11 3.79 4.78
C TYR A 149 22.95 3.17 5.54
N ALA A 150 21.94 2.65 4.84
CA ALA A 150 20.73 2.13 5.44
C ALA A 150 20.95 0.78 6.14
N THR A 151 21.82 -0.10 5.60
CA THR A 151 22.06 -1.43 6.17
C THR A 151 22.88 -1.36 7.46
N ASN A 152 23.93 -0.52 7.54
CA ASN A 152 24.61 -0.16 8.80
C ASN A 152 24.94 -1.35 9.73
N GLU A 153 25.58 -2.41 9.20
CA GLU A 153 25.90 -3.66 9.92
C GLU A 153 24.68 -4.38 10.55
N GLY A 154 23.48 -4.18 10.01
CA GLY A 154 22.23 -4.72 10.53
C GLY A 154 21.48 -3.78 11.49
N LYS A 155 22.09 -2.68 11.92
CA LYS A 155 21.48 -1.64 12.76
C LYS A 155 20.74 -0.64 11.87
N LEU A 156 19.68 -1.12 11.21
CA LEU A 156 19.06 -0.47 10.05
C LEU A 156 18.68 1.00 10.31
N ARG A 157 18.94 1.88 9.33
CA ARG A 157 18.65 3.32 9.39
C ARG A 157 17.62 3.71 8.31
N PRO A 158 16.67 4.60 8.62
CA PRO A 158 15.70 5.06 7.62
C PRO A 158 16.35 6.09 6.70
N ALA A 159 16.19 5.90 5.40
CA ALA A 159 16.85 6.71 4.38
C ALA A 159 15.98 6.93 3.15
N ILE A 160 16.25 7.99 2.39
CA ILE A 160 15.68 8.23 1.06
C ILE A 160 16.71 8.89 0.14
N THR A 161 16.86 8.40 -1.08
CA THR A 161 17.65 9.07 -2.12
C THR A 161 16.73 9.81 -3.06
N VAL A 162 16.94 11.11 -3.25
CA VAL A 162 16.11 11.94 -4.13
C VAL A 162 16.89 12.28 -5.40
N PHE A 163 16.51 11.62 -6.49
CA PHE A 163 17.04 11.88 -7.84
C PHE A 163 16.39 13.12 -8.48
N PRO A 164 16.88 13.61 -9.63
CA PRO A 164 16.38 14.84 -10.25
C PRO A 164 14.86 14.79 -10.55
N PRO A 165 14.14 15.91 -10.45
CA PRO A 165 12.70 15.95 -10.74
C PRO A 165 12.40 15.67 -12.22
N ARG A 166 11.14 15.32 -12.48
CA ARG A 166 10.53 15.34 -13.82
C ARG A 166 10.62 16.75 -14.39
N GLN A 167 11.21 16.90 -15.58
CA GLN A 167 11.42 18.21 -16.22
C GLN A 167 11.08 18.19 -17.71
N LYS A 168 10.65 19.36 -18.21
CA LYS A 168 10.22 19.58 -19.60
C LYS A 168 11.40 19.38 -20.56
N GLY A 169 11.27 18.46 -21.52
CA GLY A 169 12.32 18.14 -22.50
C GLY A 169 13.38 17.13 -22.04
N ARG A 170 13.27 16.57 -20.83
CA ARG A 170 14.12 15.48 -20.32
C ARG A 170 13.27 14.23 -20.04
N CYS A 171 13.86 13.03 -20.12
CA CYS A 171 13.16 11.82 -19.66
C CYS A 171 13.10 11.76 -18.12
N ASP A 172 12.09 11.07 -17.59
CA ASP A 172 12.00 10.78 -16.15
C ASP A 172 13.20 9.94 -15.68
N PHE A 173 13.76 10.32 -14.54
CA PHE A 173 14.63 9.45 -13.75
C PHE A 173 13.74 8.38 -13.08
N ARG A 174 14.01 7.10 -13.32
CA ARG A 174 13.22 5.98 -12.77
C ARG A 174 14.14 4.88 -12.23
N VAL A 175 13.86 4.36 -11.04
CA VAL A 175 14.22 2.98 -10.70
C VAL A 175 13.03 2.12 -11.12
N TRP A 176 13.27 1.05 -11.88
CA TRP A 176 12.20 0.17 -12.35
C TRP A 176 11.74 -0.77 -11.22
N ASN A 177 12.68 -1.32 -10.47
CA ASN A 177 12.42 -2.28 -9.40
C ASN A 177 11.39 -1.72 -8.39
N SER A 178 10.42 -2.54 -7.97
CA SER A 178 9.47 -2.14 -6.91
C SER A 178 10.14 -2.00 -5.55
N SER A 179 11.14 -2.86 -5.29
CA SER A 179 12.03 -2.78 -4.14
C SER A 179 13.49 -2.85 -4.58
N MET A 180 14.38 -2.16 -3.86
CA MET A 180 15.81 -2.08 -4.20
C MET A 180 16.49 -3.46 -4.24
N ILE A 181 16.12 -4.31 -3.30
CA ILE A 181 16.51 -5.72 -3.24
C ILE A 181 15.24 -6.56 -3.40
N GLY A 182 15.32 -7.63 -4.17
CA GLY A 182 14.22 -8.57 -4.40
C GLY A 182 14.70 -9.79 -5.17
N TYR A 183 14.04 -10.92 -4.96
CA TYR A 183 14.39 -12.17 -5.64
C TYR A 183 13.79 -12.26 -7.04
N ALA A 184 14.54 -12.80 -8.00
CA ALA A 184 14.10 -13.02 -9.38
C ALA A 184 13.08 -14.15 -9.49
N CYS A 185 12.53 -14.33 -10.70
CA CYS A 185 11.45 -15.27 -10.95
C CYS A 185 11.49 -15.87 -12.36
N TYR A 186 11.54 -17.19 -12.42
CA TYR A 186 11.68 -17.96 -13.66
C TYR A 186 10.51 -18.90 -13.85
N LYS A 187 9.80 -18.77 -14.97
CA LYS A 187 8.84 -19.79 -15.41
C LYS A 187 9.60 -20.94 -16.08
N GLN A 188 9.43 -22.14 -15.55
CA GLN A 188 10.07 -23.36 -16.04
C GLN A 188 9.32 -23.96 -17.24
N SER A 189 9.95 -24.93 -17.92
CA SER A 189 9.41 -25.59 -19.12
C SER A 189 8.17 -26.44 -18.85
N ASP A 190 8.00 -26.95 -17.63
CA ASP A 190 6.80 -27.65 -17.15
C ASP A 190 5.66 -26.69 -16.73
N GLY A 191 5.92 -25.39 -16.77
CA GLY A 191 4.99 -24.34 -16.36
C GLY A 191 5.09 -23.92 -14.89
N THR A 192 5.90 -24.59 -14.07
CA THR A 192 6.15 -24.21 -12.67
C THR A 192 6.88 -22.87 -12.55
N ILE A 193 6.86 -22.27 -11.35
CA ILE A 193 7.52 -21.00 -11.06
C ILE A 193 8.64 -21.25 -10.02
N LEU A 194 9.85 -20.82 -10.35
CA LEU A 194 11.02 -20.83 -9.46
C LEU A 194 11.38 -19.40 -9.06
N GLY A 195 11.54 -19.14 -7.77
CA GLY A 195 11.82 -17.80 -7.24
C GLY A 195 10.56 -17.12 -6.71
N ASP A 196 10.44 -15.80 -6.93
CA ASP A 196 9.38 -14.98 -6.35
C ASP A 196 8.32 -14.56 -7.40
N PRO A 197 7.13 -15.18 -7.45
CA PRO A 197 6.11 -14.95 -8.50
C PRO A 197 5.77 -13.47 -8.78
N PHE A 198 5.83 -12.60 -7.77
CA PHE A 198 5.56 -11.16 -7.92
C PHE A 198 6.52 -10.48 -8.91
N ASN A 199 7.76 -10.94 -8.98
CA ASN A 199 8.82 -10.34 -9.80
C ASN A 199 8.92 -10.93 -11.22
N LEU A 200 7.95 -11.74 -11.68
CA LEU A 200 8.01 -12.40 -12.99
C LEU A 200 8.11 -11.42 -14.16
N GLU A 201 7.26 -10.38 -14.22
CA GLU A 201 7.34 -9.36 -15.28
C GLU A 201 8.67 -8.60 -15.27
N LEU A 202 9.15 -8.21 -14.08
CA LEU A 202 10.41 -7.47 -13.90
C LEU A 202 11.63 -8.33 -14.28
N THR A 203 11.61 -9.62 -13.94
CA THR A 203 12.66 -10.58 -14.34
C THR A 203 12.71 -10.74 -15.86
N GLN A 204 11.55 -10.85 -16.52
CA GLN A 204 11.47 -10.87 -17.97
C GLN A 204 11.92 -9.55 -18.61
N ALA A 205 11.67 -8.40 -17.97
CA ALA A 205 12.17 -7.11 -18.41
C ALA A 205 13.71 -7.03 -18.30
N ALA A 206 14.30 -7.53 -17.19
CA ALA A 206 15.74 -7.66 -17.02
C ALA A 206 16.37 -8.54 -18.13
N GLN A 207 15.78 -9.71 -18.39
CA GLN A 207 16.22 -10.62 -19.44
C GLN A 207 16.15 -10.00 -20.85
N LYS A 208 15.12 -9.18 -21.13
CA LYS A 208 15.02 -8.41 -22.39
C LYS A 208 16.09 -7.32 -22.53
N LEU A 209 16.61 -6.78 -21.43
CA LEU A 209 17.78 -5.89 -21.42
C LEU A 209 19.11 -6.66 -21.51
N GLY A 210 19.09 -8.00 -21.47
CA GLY A 210 20.27 -8.86 -21.59
C GLY A 210 20.77 -9.49 -20.28
N TRP A 211 20.13 -9.22 -19.14
CA TRP A 211 20.53 -9.80 -17.85
C TRP A 211 20.33 -11.32 -17.80
N LYS A 212 21.22 -12.01 -17.08
CA LYS A 212 21.21 -13.47 -16.91
C LYS A 212 21.46 -13.82 -15.45
N GLY A 213 20.40 -14.10 -14.71
CA GLY A 213 20.50 -14.68 -13.37
C GLY A 213 21.07 -16.11 -13.37
N LYS A 214 21.31 -16.63 -12.16
CA LYS A 214 21.97 -17.92 -11.91
C LYS A 214 21.01 -19.12 -12.05
N GLY A 215 19.69 -18.86 -12.12
CA GLY A 215 18.64 -19.85 -12.25
C GLY A 215 18.16 -20.45 -10.93
N THR A 216 18.36 -19.77 -9.79
CA THR A 216 17.98 -20.30 -8.46
C THR A 216 16.72 -19.67 -7.90
N LYS A 217 16.15 -20.29 -6.84
CA LYS A 217 14.99 -19.76 -6.10
C LYS A 217 15.23 -18.43 -5.35
N GLN A 218 16.47 -17.96 -5.27
CA GLN A 218 16.88 -16.79 -4.49
C GLN A 218 17.97 -15.96 -5.20
N ASP A 219 17.92 -15.90 -6.53
CA ASP A 219 18.75 -14.95 -7.28
C ASP A 219 18.31 -13.53 -6.95
N ILE A 220 19.23 -12.66 -6.56
CA ILE A 220 18.97 -11.23 -6.40
C ILE A 220 18.80 -10.60 -7.79
N LEU A 221 17.78 -9.78 -7.98
CA LEU A 221 17.58 -8.99 -9.19
C LEU A 221 18.61 -7.85 -9.32
N PRO A 222 19.00 -7.47 -10.54
CA PRO A 222 19.81 -6.28 -10.76
C PRO A 222 18.97 -5.04 -10.49
N LEU A 223 19.61 -3.94 -10.10
CA LEU A 223 18.98 -2.63 -10.14
C LEU A 223 18.86 -2.19 -11.60
N ILE A 224 17.63 -2.03 -12.09
CA ILE A 224 17.35 -1.46 -13.40
C ILE A 224 16.97 0.01 -13.21
N VAL A 225 17.80 0.90 -13.75
CA VAL A 225 17.67 2.35 -13.61
C VAL A 225 17.63 3.02 -14.97
N GLN A 226 16.89 4.12 -15.04
CA GLN A 226 16.74 4.96 -16.23
C GLN A 226 17.05 6.40 -15.83
N ALA A 227 17.96 7.03 -16.54
CA ALA A 227 18.36 8.42 -16.32
C ALA A 227 17.69 9.37 -17.33
N GLY A 228 18.07 10.65 -17.30
CA GLY A 228 17.47 11.71 -18.13
C GLY A 228 17.60 11.53 -19.65
N ASP A 229 18.42 10.59 -20.13
CA ASP A 229 18.56 10.23 -21.55
C ASP A 229 17.51 9.19 -22.03
N GLY A 230 16.72 8.64 -21.10
CA GLY A 230 15.66 7.68 -21.39
C GLY A 230 16.13 6.25 -21.65
N LYS A 231 17.42 5.91 -21.47
CA LYS A 231 17.88 4.51 -21.58
C LYS A 231 17.77 3.79 -20.25
N ALA A 232 17.33 2.54 -20.30
CA ALA A 232 17.33 1.64 -19.14
C ALA A 232 18.63 0.83 -19.12
N HIS A 233 19.35 0.89 -18.01
CA HIS A 233 20.55 0.11 -17.74
C HIS A 233 20.32 -0.77 -16.51
N PHE A 234 20.79 -2.02 -16.56
CA PHE A 234 20.79 -2.91 -15.41
C PHE A 234 22.19 -3.01 -14.81
N PHE A 235 22.26 -3.14 -13.48
CA PHE A 235 23.50 -3.35 -12.73
C PHE A 235 23.25 -4.40 -11.65
N ASP A 236 24.05 -5.46 -11.62
CA ASP A 236 24.02 -6.41 -10.52
C ASP A 236 24.51 -5.75 -9.22
N ILE A 237 23.79 -5.95 -8.12
CA ILE A 237 24.15 -5.41 -6.80
C ILE A 237 25.31 -6.25 -6.24
N PRO A 238 26.46 -5.66 -5.88
CA PRO A 238 27.56 -6.41 -5.26
C PRO A 238 27.13 -7.02 -3.92
N ASP A 239 27.57 -8.25 -3.64
CA ASP A 239 27.13 -9.04 -2.48
C ASP A 239 27.36 -8.30 -1.14
N GLU A 240 28.37 -7.42 -1.05
CA GLU A 240 28.65 -6.61 0.14
C GLU A 240 27.54 -5.62 0.52
N PHE A 241 26.67 -5.21 -0.41
CA PHE A 241 25.52 -4.34 -0.14
C PHE A 241 24.23 -5.14 0.18
N VAL A 242 24.28 -6.48 0.16
CA VAL A 242 23.09 -7.36 0.25
C VAL A 242 23.17 -8.26 1.49
N LEU A 243 23.05 -7.66 2.68
CA LEU A 243 22.97 -8.38 3.95
C LEU A 243 21.74 -9.30 3.96
N GLN A 244 21.97 -10.61 4.14
CA GLN A 244 20.92 -11.64 4.16
C GLN A 244 20.97 -12.47 5.45
N VAL A 245 19.78 -12.72 6.00
CA VAL A 245 19.52 -13.52 7.21
C VAL A 245 19.12 -14.93 6.78
N PRO A 246 19.91 -15.99 7.08
CA PRO A 246 19.45 -17.37 6.94
C PRO A 246 18.26 -17.63 7.87
N LEU A 247 17.21 -18.26 7.36
CA LEU A 247 16.01 -18.57 8.14
C LEU A 247 16.19 -19.89 8.90
N CYS A 248 15.97 -19.86 10.21
CA CYS A 248 16.15 -21.00 11.11
C CYS A 248 15.12 -20.97 12.24
N HIS A 249 15.07 -22.05 13.04
CA HIS A 249 14.12 -22.18 14.13
C HIS A 249 14.75 -22.90 15.35
N PRO A 250 14.39 -22.52 16.60
CA PRO A 250 15.07 -23.06 17.77
C PRO A 250 14.57 -24.46 18.14
N ILE A 251 13.36 -24.86 17.71
CA ILE A 251 12.78 -26.20 17.90
C ILE A 251 12.96 -27.03 16.63
N TYR A 252 12.03 -26.95 15.65
CA TYR A 252 12.11 -27.63 14.35
C TYR A 252 13.38 -27.27 13.55
N LYS A 253 14.42 -28.11 13.56
CA LYS A 253 15.72 -27.77 12.95
C LYS A 253 15.69 -27.75 11.43
N ASP A 254 14.86 -28.61 10.87
CA ASP A 254 14.60 -28.91 9.47
C ASP A 254 14.25 -27.64 8.65
N VAL A 255 13.77 -26.58 9.30
CA VAL A 255 13.58 -25.24 8.70
C VAL A 255 14.87 -24.68 8.09
N ALA A 256 16.02 -24.96 8.70
CA ALA A 256 17.32 -24.51 8.19
C ALA A 256 17.73 -25.26 6.91
N ASP A 257 17.36 -26.53 6.78
CA ASP A 257 17.68 -27.37 5.62
C ASP A 257 16.87 -26.97 4.37
N LEU A 258 15.76 -26.24 4.55
CA LEU A 258 15.09 -25.54 3.46
C LEU A 258 16.00 -24.49 2.79
N GLY A 259 17.07 -24.03 3.46
CA GLY A 259 18.08 -23.13 2.93
C GLY A 259 17.61 -21.71 2.60
N TYR A 260 16.41 -21.32 3.01
CA TYR A 260 15.87 -19.98 2.74
C TYR A 260 16.65 -18.89 3.50
N LYS A 261 16.67 -17.70 2.90
CA LYS A 261 17.26 -16.48 3.46
C LYS A 261 16.33 -15.31 3.18
N TRP A 262 16.39 -14.26 3.99
CA TRP A 262 15.73 -12.99 3.70
C TRP A 262 16.73 -11.83 3.73
N PHE A 263 16.61 -10.88 2.82
CA PHE A 263 17.44 -9.67 2.85
C PHE A 263 17.01 -8.76 4.02
N ALA A 264 17.98 -8.15 4.70
CA ALA A 264 17.74 -7.42 5.94
C ALA A 264 16.95 -6.11 5.73
N LEU A 265 17.24 -5.39 4.65
CA LEU A 265 16.74 -4.03 4.42
C LEU A 265 15.53 -4.02 3.47
N PRO A 266 14.32 -3.63 3.92
CA PRO A 266 13.24 -3.24 3.02
C PRO A 266 13.50 -1.85 2.46
N GLY A 267 13.63 -1.76 1.14
CA GLY A 267 13.72 -0.50 0.41
C GLY A 267 12.72 -0.46 -0.74
N VAL A 268 11.77 0.46 -0.73
CA VAL A 268 10.81 0.70 -1.82
C VAL A 268 11.45 1.64 -2.84
N SER A 269 11.33 1.34 -4.13
CA SER A 269 12.02 2.11 -5.18
C SER A 269 11.16 2.56 -6.37
N SER A 270 9.93 2.04 -6.53
CA SER A 270 9.06 2.42 -7.66
C SER A 270 8.07 3.56 -7.39
N MET A 271 8.06 4.18 -6.20
CA MET A 271 7.17 5.32 -5.90
C MET A 271 7.73 6.66 -6.41
N LYS A 272 6.88 7.69 -6.45
CA LYS A 272 7.26 9.10 -6.72
C LYS A 272 6.95 10.00 -5.52
N LEU A 273 7.62 11.13 -5.40
CA LEU A 273 7.33 12.19 -4.42
C LEU A 273 6.66 13.38 -5.13
N ASP A 274 5.49 13.78 -4.64
CA ASP A 274 4.77 15.00 -5.01
C ASP A 274 5.00 16.04 -3.91
N CYS A 275 5.75 17.09 -4.22
CA CYS A 275 6.18 18.10 -3.25
C CYS A 275 6.32 19.47 -3.92
N GLY A 276 5.69 20.51 -3.37
CA GLY A 276 5.80 21.89 -3.87
C GLY A 276 5.46 22.09 -5.36
N GLY A 277 4.70 21.20 -5.98
CA GLY A 277 4.38 21.27 -7.42
C GLY A 277 5.37 20.53 -8.31
N LEU A 278 6.48 20.04 -7.74
CA LEU A 278 7.46 19.20 -8.42
C LEU A 278 7.10 17.71 -8.24
N GLU A 279 7.49 16.89 -9.22
CA GLU A 279 7.37 15.43 -9.16
C GLU A 279 8.75 14.78 -9.27
N PHE A 280 9.18 14.08 -8.22
CA PHE A 280 10.44 13.32 -8.23
C PHE A 280 10.12 11.86 -8.50
N SER A 281 10.38 11.41 -9.73
CA SER A 281 9.92 10.11 -10.27
C SER A 281 10.84 8.91 -9.96
N ALA A 282 11.96 9.15 -9.28
CA ALA A 282 12.74 8.13 -8.57
C ALA A 282 13.13 8.65 -7.18
N ILE A 283 12.51 8.10 -6.14
CA ILE A 283 12.77 8.46 -4.74
C ILE A 283 12.95 7.24 -3.82
N PRO A 284 13.87 6.31 -4.12
CA PRO A 284 14.02 5.08 -3.35
C PRO A 284 14.29 5.34 -1.86
N PHE A 285 13.48 4.70 -1.01
CA PHE A 285 13.50 4.88 0.45
C PHE A 285 13.47 3.54 1.19
N SER A 286 14.11 3.50 2.37
CA SER A 286 14.20 2.32 3.21
C SER A 286 13.83 2.59 4.67
N GLY A 287 13.48 1.52 5.37
CA GLY A 287 13.31 1.48 6.82
C GLY A 287 13.84 0.16 7.38
N TRP A 288 13.06 -0.48 8.24
CA TRP A 288 13.25 -1.86 8.67
C TRP A 288 11.92 -2.61 8.58
N TYR A 289 11.99 -3.94 8.59
CA TYR A 289 10.80 -4.77 8.48
C TYR A 289 10.02 -4.80 9.79
N MET A 290 8.69 -4.81 9.69
CA MET A 290 7.85 -5.50 10.64
C MET A 290 7.82 -7.01 10.29
N ASP A 291 7.93 -7.88 11.29
CA ASP A 291 7.89 -9.34 11.20
C ASP A 291 6.78 -9.89 10.27
N SER A 292 5.60 -9.29 10.37
CA SER A 292 4.41 -9.66 9.60
C SER A 292 4.47 -9.29 8.13
N GLU A 293 5.32 -8.35 7.71
CA GLU A 293 5.50 -8.07 6.29
C GLU A 293 6.15 -9.25 5.58
N ILE A 294 7.31 -9.71 6.08
CA ILE A 294 8.07 -10.83 5.51
C ILE A 294 7.18 -12.07 5.41
N VAL A 295 6.45 -12.40 6.49
CA VAL A 295 5.70 -13.65 6.55
C VAL A 295 4.32 -13.56 5.89
N ALA A 296 3.57 -12.46 6.02
CA ALA A 296 2.24 -12.36 5.40
C ALA A 296 2.29 -12.05 3.90
N HIS A 297 3.31 -11.31 3.44
CA HIS A 297 3.38 -10.82 2.07
C HIS A 297 4.45 -11.49 1.20
N TYR A 298 5.30 -12.37 1.74
CA TYR A 298 6.31 -13.11 0.96
C TYR A 298 6.35 -14.62 1.30
N LEU A 299 6.57 -15.00 2.56
CA LEU A 299 6.80 -16.41 2.90
C LEU A 299 5.51 -17.25 2.95
N GLY A 300 4.45 -16.76 3.60
CA GLY A 300 3.21 -17.52 3.84
C GLY A 300 2.13 -17.37 2.76
N ASP A 301 2.25 -16.41 1.85
CA ASP A 301 1.26 -16.16 0.79
C ASP A 301 1.33 -17.24 -0.31
N LYS A 302 0.17 -17.78 -0.67
CA LYS A 302 -0.01 -18.77 -1.75
C LYS A 302 0.37 -18.24 -3.13
N HIS A 303 0.42 -16.93 -3.31
CA HIS A 303 0.84 -16.25 -4.54
C HIS A 303 2.32 -15.82 -4.53
N ARG A 304 3.09 -16.20 -3.50
CA ARG A 304 4.51 -15.86 -3.32
C ARG A 304 5.32 -17.15 -3.09
N PHE A 305 6.08 -17.28 -2.00
CA PHE A 305 6.85 -18.48 -1.71
C PHE A 305 6.01 -19.64 -1.14
N ASN A 306 4.79 -19.39 -0.66
CA ASN A 306 3.83 -20.40 -0.18
C ASN A 306 4.45 -21.46 0.76
N LEU A 307 5.21 -21.03 1.78
CA LEU A 307 5.88 -21.91 2.74
C LEU A 307 4.96 -22.41 3.87
N ALA A 308 3.71 -21.93 3.95
CA ALA A 308 2.78 -22.36 4.99
C ALA A 308 2.51 -23.89 5.00
N PRO A 309 2.31 -24.59 3.85
CA PRO A 309 2.20 -26.05 3.84
C PRO A 309 3.50 -26.74 4.26
N VAL A 310 4.66 -26.19 3.87
CA VAL A 310 5.99 -26.74 4.22
C VAL A 310 6.24 -26.66 5.73
N MET A 311 5.86 -25.54 6.36
CA MET A 311 5.93 -25.39 7.81
C MET A 311 4.94 -26.32 8.53
N ALA A 312 3.76 -26.59 7.95
CA ALA A 312 2.79 -27.54 8.51
C ALA A 312 3.30 -28.99 8.48
N ASP A 313 3.99 -29.40 7.40
CA ASP A 313 4.63 -30.70 7.25
C ASP A 313 5.78 -30.89 8.27
N ILE A 314 6.67 -29.90 8.39
CA ILE A 314 7.73 -29.84 9.42
C ILE A 314 7.15 -29.91 10.86
N MET A 315 5.95 -29.35 11.07
CA MET A 315 5.22 -29.42 12.34
C MET A 315 4.39 -30.72 12.51
N SER A 316 4.44 -31.64 11.54
CA SER A 316 3.65 -32.89 11.50
C SER A 316 2.14 -32.67 11.65
N MET A 317 1.61 -31.60 11.04
CA MET A 317 0.20 -31.20 11.14
C MET A 317 -0.68 -31.86 10.08
N ASN A 318 -1.93 -32.17 10.47
CA ASN A 318 -2.97 -32.54 9.53
C ASN A 318 -3.41 -31.32 8.69
N THR A 319 -3.18 -31.34 7.37
CA THR A 319 -3.61 -30.24 6.47
C THR A 319 -5.10 -30.25 6.12
N ASP A 320 -5.89 -31.20 6.63
CA ASP A 320 -7.36 -31.14 6.58
C ASP A 320 -7.95 -30.35 7.76
N ASP A 321 -7.18 -30.08 8.82
CA ASP A 321 -7.67 -29.36 10.00
C ASP A 321 -7.88 -27.87 9.71
N ARG A 322 -9.08 -27.35 9.99
CA ARG A 322 -9.53 -25.97 9.68
C ARG A 322 -8.53 -24.84 9.98
N TYR A 323 -7.65 -25.03 10.97
CA TYR A 323 -6.74 -24.00 11.49
C TYR A 323 -5.25 -24.29 11.27
N TRP A 324 -4.86 -25.33 10.50
CA TRP A 324 -3.44 -25.66 10.30
C TRP A 324 -2.64 -24.47 9.78
N ARG A 325 -3.24 -23.65 8.90
CA ARG A 325 -2.60 -22.49 8.29
C ARG A 325 -2.34 -21.37 9.32
N ASP A 326 -3.23 -21.16 10.28
CA ASP A 326 -3.01 -20.21 11.39
C ASP A 326 -1.79 -20.59 12.23
N TYR A 327 -1.63 -21.88 12.53
CA TYR A 327 -0.49 -22.39 13.29
C TYR A 327 0.81 -22.30 12.49
N ALA A 328 0.82 -22.80 11.26
CA ALA A 328 1.99 -22.78 10.39
C ALA A 328 2.46 -21.34 10.05
N VAL A 329 1.53 -20.43 9.76
CA VAL A 329 1.87 -19.01 9.52
C VAL A 329 2.38 -18.34 10.79
N ARG A 330 1.81 -18.62 11.97
CA ARG A 330 2.34 -18.13 13.25
C ARG A 330 3.77 -18.62 13.49
N GLU A 331 4.06 -19.88 13.20
CA GLU A 331 5.41 -20.42 13.41
C GLU A 331 6.42 -19.79 12.44
N LEU A 332 6.03 -19.50 11.19
CA LEU A 332 6.85 -18.71 10.26
C LEU A 332 7.18 -17.30 10.78
N VAL A 333 6.30 -16.64 11.55
CA VAL A 333 6.64 -15.37 12.23
C VAL A 333 7.77 -15.57 13.22
N PHE A 334 7.73 -16.65 14.00
CA PHE A 334 8.76 -16.96 14.98
C PHE A 334 10.07 -17.42 14.34
N VAL A 335 10.04 -18.12 13.18
CA VAL A 335 11.22 -18.34 12.32
C VAL A 335 11.89 -17.00 11.99
N VAL A 336 11.15 -16.03 11.47
CA VAL A 336 11.69 -14.73 11.07
C VAL A 336 12.20 -13.92 12.27
N GLU A 337 11.41 -13.79 13.34
CA GLU A 337 11.80 -13.03 14.54
C GLU A 337 13.05 -13.63 15.21
N HIS A 338 13.14 -14.96 15.34
CA HIS A 338 14.33 -15.64 15.87
C HIS A 338 15.54 -15.40 14.96
N SER A 339 15.40 -15.63 13.65
CA SER A 339 16.52 -15.53 12.70
C SER A 339 17.14 -14.13 12.70
N PHE A 340 16.32 -13.07 12.67
CA PHE A 340 16.78 -11.69 12.72
C PHE A 340 17.40 -11.33 14.09
N ARG A 341 16.84 -11.85 15.20
CA ARG A 341 17.40 -11.66 16.55
C ARG A 341 18.77 -12.31 16.74
N GLU A 342 18.96 -13.56 16.30
CA GLU A 342 20.26 -14.24 16.37
C GLU A 342 21.31 -13.52 15.50
N ALA A 343 20.90 -13.05 14.32
CA ALA A 343 21.72 -12.23 13.44
C ALA A 343 21.94 -10.78 13.93
N LYS A 344 21.24 -10.35 15.00
CA LYS A 344 21.31 -9.01 15.62
C LYS A 344 20.93 -7.86 14.68
N ILE A 345 19.96 -8.11 13.79
CA ILE A 345 19.46 -7.16 12.79
C ILE A 345 18.15 -6.54 13.27
N THR A 346 17.95 -5.24 13.01
CA THR A 346 16.72 -4.52 13.36
C THR A 346 15.49 -5.16 12.68
N ILE A 347 14.51 -5.54 13.48
CA ILE A 347 13.17 -5.95 13.03
C ILE A 347 12.15 -5.56 14.11
N ASP A 348 10.98 -5.09 13.71
CA ASP A 348 9.87 -4.79 14.63
C ASP A 348 8.91 -5.98 14.74
N ASN A 349 8.50 -6.31 15.96
CA ASN A 349 7.35 -7.20 16.18
C ASN A 349 6.05 -6.40 15.99
N HIS A 350 5.11 -6.91 15.20
CA HIS A 350 3.84 -6.26 14.87
C HIS A 350 3.01 -5.79 16.08
N GLN A 351 3.11 -6.45 17.23
CA GLN A 351 2.43 -6.03 18.46
C GLN A 351 3.04 -4.76 19.07
N THR A 352 4.34 -4.55 18.90
CA THR A 352 5.04 -3.33 19.31
C THR A 352 4.77 -2.21 18.30
N ALA A 353 4.93 -2.51 17.00
CA ALA A 353 4.67 -1.54 15.92
C ALA A 353 3.26 -0.93 16.03
N CYS A 354 2.23 -1.74 16.28
CA CYS A 354 0.85 -1.23 16.46
C CYS A 354 0.64 -0.35 17.71
N LYS A 355 1.40 -0.56 18.79
CA LYS A 355 1.32 0.31 19.99
C LYS A 355 1.95 1.66 19.69
N THR A 356 3.17 1.64 19.16
CA THR A 356 3.90 2.84 18.75
C THR A 356 3.19 3.62 17.64
N PHE A 357 2.48 2.94 16.74
CA PHE A 357 1.61 3.62 15.78
C PHE A 357 0.39 4.30 16.45
N ILE A 358 -0.23 3.70 17.47
CA ILE A 358 -1.34 4.34 18.22
C ILE A 358 -0.85 5.54 19.04
N GLU A 359 0.35 5.46 19.63
CA GLU A 359 1.00 6.58 20.32
C GLU A 359 1.26 7.74 19.35
N HIS A 360 1.84 7.45 18.17
CA HIS A 360 2.00 8.42 17.09
C HIS A 360 0.64 8.99 16.62
N PHE A 361 -0.36 8.14 16.37
CA PHE A 361 -1.68 8.55 15.89
C PHE A 361 -2.36 9.55 16.85
N LYS A 362 -2.25 9.35 18.17
CA LYS A 362 -2.72 10.31 19.19
C LYS A 362 -1.91 11.60 19.15
N SER A 363 -0.58 11.51 19.18
CA SER A 363 0.33 12.67 19.10
C SER A 363 0.11 13.52 17.83
N GLU A 364 -0.24 12.93 16.69
CA GLU A 364 -0.55 13.65 15.44
C GLU A 364 -1.90 14.41 15.51
N HIS A 365 -2.89 13.89 16.25
CA HIS A 365 -4.12 14.62 16.52
C HIS A 365 -3.89 15.80 17.47
N GLU A 366 -2.95 15.67 18.42
CA GLU A 366 -2.56 16.74 19.35
C GLU A 366 -1.65 17.80 18.67
N GLU A 367 -0.61 17.40 17.92
CA GLU A 367 0.33 18.31 17.24
C GLU A 367 -0.33 19.07 16.07
N ARG A 368 -1.18 18.40 15.25
CA ARG A 368 -1.67 18.96 13.98
C ARG A 368 -3.13 18.65 13.63
N GLY A 369 -3.92 18.13 14.57
CA GLY A 369 -5.35 17.93 14.39
C GLY A 369 -5.73 16.76 13.47
N GLY A 370 -4.84 15.80 13.20
CA GLY A 370 -5.24 14.59 12.48
C GLY A 370 -4.08 13.72 11.99
N CYS A 371 -4.40 12.52 11.54
CA CYS A 371 -3.42 11.55 11.06
C CYS A 371 -3.98 10.74 9.86
N PRO A 372 -3.72 11.15 8.60
CA PRO A 372 -4.20 10.43 7.43
C PRO A 372 -3.74 8.98 7.47
N THR A 373 -4.67 8.03 7.46
CA THR A 373 -4.39 6.62 7.74
C THR A 373 -5.36 5.69 7.02
N GLU A 374 -4.82 4.73 6.26
CA GLU A 374 -5.58 3.68 5.59
C GLU A 374 -5.54 2.42 6.44
N TRP A 375 -6.54 2.23 7.31
CA TRP A 375 -6.64 1.13 8.30
C TRP A 375 -6.26 -0.24 7.72
N VAL A 376 -6.71 -0.50 6.49
CA VAL A 376 -6.47 -1.71 5.71
C VAL A 376 -4.98 -2.05 5.58
N TRP A 377 -4.10 -1.04 5.47
CA TRP A 377 -2.65 -1.23 5.31
C TRP A 377 -1.89 -1.18 6.64
N VAL A 378 -2.29 -0.35 7.60
CA VAL A 378 -1.57 -0.22 8.87
C VAL A 378 -1.85 -1.35 9.86
N ASN A 379 -2.98 -2.06 9.74
CA ASN A 379 -3.30 -3.20 10.59
C ASN A 379 -2.65 -4.51 10.07
N PRO A 380 -1.78 -5.18 10.86
CA PRO A 380 -1.02 -6.36 10.44
C PRO A 380 -1.89 -7.50 9.86
N SER A 381 -1.43 -8.05 8.74
CA SER A 381 -2.19 -9.03 7.95
C SER A 381 -2.60 -10.31 8.70
N PHE A 382 -1.91 -10.71 9.78
CA PHE A 382 -2.34 -11.84 10.62
C PHE A 382 -3.59 -11.56 11.44
N ASN A 383 -3.79 -10.31 11.87
CA ASN A 383 -5.03 -9.89 12.51
C ASN A 383 -6.20 -9.93 11.50
N ARG A 384 -5.90 -9.76 10.19
CA ARG A 384 -6.87 -9.91 9.12
C ARG A 384 -7.30 -11.37 8.89
N TRP A 385 -6.39 -12.35 8.98
CA TRP A 385 -6.79 -13.78 8.93
C TRP A 385 -7.67 -14.16 10.12
N ARG A 386 -7.46 -13.55 11.30
CA ARG A 386 -8.30 -13.75 12.50
C ARG A 386 -9.57 -12.92 12.53
N LEU A 387 -9.85 -12.08 11.52
CA LEU A 387 -11.07 -11.28 11.43
C LEU A 387 -12.25 -12.07 10.88
N THR A 388 -12.76 -13.02 11.67
CA THR A 388 -14.19 -13.36 11.64
C THR A 388 -14.99 -12.22 12.29
N GLU A 389 -15.05 -11.09 11.57
CA GLU A 389 -15.73 -9.79 11.80
C GLU A 389 -15.33 -8.84 12.95
N PRO A 390 -15.55 -9.12 14.25
CA PRO A 390 -16.28 -8.27 15.24
C PRO A 390 -16.10 -6.75 15.22
N VAL A 391 -14.95 -6.26 14.78
CA VAL A 391 -14.55 -4.85 14.81
C VAL A 391 -14.86 -4.14 13.50
N LEU A 392 -15.01 -4.89 12.40
CA LEU A 392 -15.58 -4.40 11.14
C LEU A 392 -17.05 -3.99 11.34
N THR A 393 -17.81 -4.76 12.14
CA THR A 393 -19.25 -4.55 12.39
C THR A 393 -19.57 -3.13 12.86
N SER A 394 -18.73 -2.54 13.72
CA SER A 394 -18.98 -1.22 14.29
C SER A 394 -18.56 -0.07 13.39
N TYR A 395 -17.50 -0.23 12.59
CA TYR A 395 -17.12 0.70 11.53
C TYR A 395 -18.21 0.76 10.43
N HIS A 396 -18.66 -0.41 9.94
CA HIS A 396 -19.71 -0.51 8.93
C HIS A 396 -21.12 -0.12 9.44
N GLN A 397 -21.35 0.00 10.75
CA GLN A 397 -22.63 0.54 11.26
C GLN A 397 -22.84 2.03 10.95
N ARG A 398 -21.78 2.79 10.65
CA ARG A 398 -21.88 4.17 10.11
C ARG A 398 -21.93 4.24 8.57
N HIS A 399 -21.61 3.14 7.86
CA HIS A 399 -21.50 3.09 6.40
C HIS A 399 -22.24 1.86 5.85
N GLN A 400 -23.47 2.06 5.37
CA GLN A 400 -24.48 1.01 5.17
C GLN A 400 -24.09 -0.12 4.18
N CYS A 401 -23.71 -1.32 4.70
CA CYS A 401 -24.15 -2.63 4.16
C CYS A 401 -23.77 -3.88 5.02
N LEU A 402 -24.80 -4.67 5.40
CA LEU A 402 -24.85 -6.15 5.55
C LEU A 402 -23.87 -6.96 6.49
N LYS A 403 -24.36 -7.26 7.71
CA LYS A 403 -24.38 -8.58 8.44
C LYS A 403 -23.07 -9.37 8.82
N THR A 404 -22.54 -9.16 10.04
CA THR A 404 -22.58 -10.05 11.25
C THR A 404 -21.82 -11.40 11.27
N TYR A 405 -20.81 -11.56 12.14
CA TYR A 405 -20.82 -12.32 13.44
C TYR A 405 -19.44 -12.38 14.17
N ILE A 406 -19.39 -12.86 15.44
CA ILE A 406 -18.20 -12.83 16.34
C ILE A 406 -17.71 -14.25 16.71
N SER A 407 -16.38 -14.44 16.89
CA SER A 407 -15.76 -15.65 17.46
C SER A 407 -14.98 -15.37 18.77
N PRO A 408 -15.06 -16.21 19.81
CA PRO A 408 -14.34 -16.02 21.08
C PRO A 408 -13.10 -16.93 21.25
N HIS A 409 -11.89 -16.39 21.08
CA HIS A 409 -10.66 -17.06 21.56
C HIS A 409 -9.56 -16.03 21.92
N PRO A 410 -8.72 -16.26 22.96
CA PRO A 410 -7.86 -15.23 23.54
C PRO A 410 -6.52 -15.06 22.80
N PHE A 411 -6.58 -14.56 21.57
CA PHE A 411 -5.41 -13.96 20.91
C PHE A 411 -5.62 -12.43 20.91
N ALA A 412 -4.72 -11.70 21.55
CA ALA A 412 -4.85 -10.26 21.72
C ALA A 412 -4.77 -9.55 20.36
N GLY A 413 -5.90 -9.02 19.91
CA GLY A 413 -5.94 -8.11 18.77
C GLY A 413 -5.11 -6.86 19.09
N THR A 414 -4.28 -6.42 18.14
CA THR A 414 -3.50 -5.18 18.31
C THR A 414 -4.43 -4.01 18.57
N GLY A 415 -4.09 -3.07 19.46
CA GLY A 415 -4.96 -1.93 19.81
C GLY A 415 -5.46 -1.11 18.60
N LEU A 416 -4.65 -1.05 17.54
CA LEU A 416 -4.97 -0.47 16.23
C LEU A 416 -6.21 -1.08 15.54
N GLN A 417 -6.49 -2.35 15.78
CA GLN A 417 -7.68 -3.03 15.24
C GLN A 417 -8.97 -2.34 15.73
N PHE A 418 -8.98 -1.78 16.94
CA PHE A 418 -10.13 -1.12 17.56
C PHE A 418 -10.19 0.40 17.31
N GLN A 419 -9.20 0.97 16.62
CA GLN A 419 -9.12 2.40 16.33
C GLN A 419 -9.75 2.71 14.96
N GLU A 420 -10.72 3.61 14.94
CA GLU A 420 -11.20 4.19 13.68
C GLU A 420 -10.19 5.20 13.12
N THR A 421 -10.10 5.28 11.80
CA THR A 421 -9.16 6.16 11.08
C THR A 421 -9.82 6.78 9.85
N LEU A 422 -9.47 8.02 9.52
CA LEU A 422 -9.80 8.62 8.22
C LEU A 422 -8.66 8.43 7.21
N PHE A 423 -9.01 7.93 6.03
CA PHE A 423 -8.11 7.83 4.88
C PHE A 423 -8.27 9.05 3.97
N TYR A 424 -7.21 9.84 3.82
CA TYR A 424 -7.15 11.02 2.96
C TYR A 424 -5.70 11.31 2.54
N TRP A 425 -5.51 12.22 1.60
CA TRP A 425 -4.21 12.53 1.00
C TRP A 425 -3.89 14.03 1.12
N ILE A 426 -2.79 14.36 1.81
CA ILE A 426 -2.24 15.72 1.95
C ILE A 426 -0.82 15.74 1.39
N LYS A 427 -0.39 16.87 0.80
CA LYS A 427 0.97 17.07 0.28
C LYS A 427 1.89 17.60 1.39
N PRO A 428 3.22 17.41 1.30
CA PRO A 428 3.93 16.51 0.39
C PRO A 428 3.51 15.04 0.57
N LEU A 429 3.62 14.20 -0.45
CA LEU A 429 3.24 12.78 -0.36
C LEU A 429 4.04 11.88 -1.30
N TYR A 430 4.19 10.62 -0.91
CA TYR A 430 4.59 9.54 -1.81
C TYR A 430 3.36 8.98 -2.53
N ASP A 431 3.37 8.99 -3.87
CA ASP A 431 2.31 8.38 -4.70
C ASP A 431 2.87 7.23 -5.55
N TYR A 432 1.97 6.41 -6.07
CA TYR A 432 2.30 5.37 -7.04
C TYR A 432 2.49 5.97 -8.44
N GLN A 433 3.07 5.17 -9.34
CA GLN A 433 3.31 5.53 -10.74
C GLN A 433 3.44 4.25 -11.60
N ASP A 434 3.21 4.38 -12.90
CA ASP A 434 3.22 3.25 -13.82
C ASP A 434 4.56 2.51 -13.88
N GLN A 435 4.47 1.19 -14.03
CA GLN A 435 5.62 0.28 -14.21
C GLN A 435 6.31 0.58 -15.55
N PRO A 436 7.57 1.08 -15.56
CA PRO A 436 8.16 1.69 -16.75
C PRO A 436 8.37 0.70 -17.91
N TRP A 437 8.57 -0.60 -17.64
CA TRP A 437 8.69 -1.62 -18.69
C TRP A 437 7.42 -1.82 -19.52
N LYS A 438 6.25 -1.34 -19.05
CA LYS A 438 4.97 -1.41 -19.80
C LYS A 438 4.87 -0.35 -20.90
N THR A 439 5.64 0.73 -20.82
CA THR A 439 5.72 1.79 -21.85
C THR A 439 7.09 1.90 -22.52
N TYR A 440 8.11 1.19 -22.02
CA TYR A 440 9.47 1.22 -22.55
C TYR A 440 9.61 0.59 -23.95
N ASN A 441 10.33 1.26 -24.85
CA ASN A 441 10.61 0.77 -26.19
C ASN A 441 11.98 0.10 -26.29
N PHE A 442 12.02 -1.20 -25.96
CA PHE A 442 13.21 -2.07 -26.07
C PHE A 442 13.85 -2.09 -27.48
N GLY A 443 13.10 -1.76 -28.54
CA GLY A 443 13.61 -1.76 -29.93
C GLY A 443 14.40 -0.52 -30.34
N LYS A 444 14.30 0.60 -29.61
CA LYS A 444 15.00 1.85 -29.93
C LYS A 444 16.38 2.01 -29.28
N HIS A 445 16.69 1.18 -28.28
CA HIS A 445 17.87 1.34 -27.44
C HIS A 445 18.62 0.01 -27.37
N THR A 446 19.50 -0.24 -28.32
CA THR A 446 20.29 -1.47 -28.39
C THR A 446 21.24 -1.57 -27.19
N ILE A 447 21.38 -2.78 -26.64
CA ILE A 447 21.93 -3.04 -25.32
C ILE A 447 23.41 -2.64 -25.20
N GLY A 448 23.76 -2.01 -24.08
CA GLY A 448 25.14 -1.80 -23.64
C GLY A 448 25.27 -2.06 -22.15
N THR A 449 25.93 -3.16 -21.78
CA THR A 449 26.42 -3.41 -20.41
C THR A 449 27.58 -2.46 -20.13
N LEU A 450 27.44 -1.60 -19.12
CA LEU A 450 28.52 -0.75 -18.65
C LEU A 450 29.12 -1.33 -17.38
N ASP A 451 30.08 -2.25 -17.57
CA ASP A 451 30.88 -2.82 -16.50
C ASP A 451 31.57 -1.71 -15.70
N MET A 452 31.32 -1.66 -14.39
CA MET A 452 32.02 -0.70 -13.53
C MET A 452 33.48 -1.11 -13.36
N PRO A 453 34.45 -0.21 -13.59
CA PRO A 453 35.85 -0.50 -13.32
C PRO A 453 36.05 -0.61 -11.80
N VAL A 454 36.21 -1.84 -11.30
CA VAL A 454 36.50 -2.15 -9.89
C VAL A 454 37.79 -1.43 -9.47
N ARG A 455 37.66 -0.27 -8.83
CA ARG A 455 38.81 0.54 -8.41
C ARG A 455 39.53 -0.14 -7.24
N GLY A 456 40.84 -0.27 -7.39
CA GLY A 456 41.70 -0.93 -6.41
C GLY A 456 41.66 -0.25 -5.03
N ARG A 457 41.77 -1.08 -3.98
CA ARG A 457 41.69 -0.65 -2.57
C ARG A 457 42.81 0.36 -2.22
N PRO A 458 42.49 1.47 -1.53
CA PRO A 458 43.47 2.19 -0.69
C PRO A 458 44.03 1.27 0.41
N ALA A 459 45.16 1.65 1.00
CA ALA A 459 45.92 0.75 1.85
C ALA A 459 45.43 0.67 3.32
N ARG A 460 45.40 -0.56 3.83
CA ARG A 460 45.64 -1.02 5.22
C ARG A 460 45.55 0.02 6.36
N CYS A 461 44.70 -0.28 7.34
CA CYS A 461 45.12 -0.25 8.75
C CYS A 461 44.67 -1.60 9.40
N PRO A 462 45.42 -2.20 10.34
CA PRO A 462 45.23 -3.61 10.67
C PRO A 462 44.46 -3.87 11.97
N PHE A 463 43.62 -4.91 11.96
CA PHE A 463 43.53 -5.84 13.09
C PHE A 463 43.52 -7.28 12.54
N TRP A 464 44.39 -8.12 13.10
CA TRP A 464 44.48 -9.54 12.76
C TRP A 464 43.68 -10.36 13.77
N LEU A 465 42.98 -11.39 13.27
CA LEU A 465 42.90 -12.67 13.97
C LEU A 465 42.69 -13.78 12.94
N HIS A 466 43.61 -14.74 12.92
CA HIS A 466 43.52 -15.94 12.08
C HIS A 466 42.55 -16.95 12.70
N VAL A 467 41.69 -17.54 11.86
CA VAL A 467 41.42 -18.98 11.88
C VAL A 467 41.57 -19.48 10.44
N SER A 468 42.00 -20.73 10.26
CA SER A 468 42.49 -21.25 8.98
C SER A 468 42.00 -22.68 8.70
N GLY A 469 41.84 -23.03 7.43
CA GLY A 469 41.23 -24.29 6.98
C GLY A 469 39.74 -24.11 6.66
N ILE A 470 39.14 -24.89 5.76
CA ILE A 470 39.58 -26.16 5.15
C ILE A 470 39.46 -26.09 3.61
N LYS A 471 40.36 -26.75 2.87
CA LYS A 471 40.19 -27.05 1.44
C LYS A 471 39.37 -28.32 1.26
N ASN A 472 38.64 -28.45 0.16
CA ASN A 472 38.56 -29.72 -0.59
C ASN A 472 38.03 -29.54 -2.02
N ASP A 473 38.97 -29.69 -2.95
CA ASP A 473 38.79 -30.21 -4.32
C ASP A 473 38.32 -31.70 -4.22
N VAL A 474 37.62 -32.42 -5.12
CA VAL A 474 36.89 -32.31 -6.43
C VAL A 474 36.18 -33.70 -6.65
N PRO A 475 35.40 -34.04 -7.71
CA PRO A 475 34.87 -33.31 -8.89
C PRO A 475 33.34 -33.52 -9.16
N PHE A 476 32.86 -33.05 -10.33
CA PHE A 476 31.60 -33.48 -10.96
C PHE A 476 31.60 -34.96 -11.39
N ILE A 477 30.42 -35.59 -11.44
CA ILE A 477 30.11 -36.79 -12.25
C ILE A 477 28.81 -36.53 -13.02
N SER A 478 28.75 -36.90 -14.31
CA SER A 478 27.61 -36.60 -15.19
C SER A 478 27.41 -37.64 -16.30
N ILE A 479 26.48 -38.59 -16.11
CA ILE A 479 25.92 -39.49 -17.15
C ILE A 479 24.45 -39.86 -16.74
N PRO A 480 23.59 -40.47 -17.60
CA PRO A 480 22.61 -39.63 -18.28
C PRO A 480 21.13 -40.07 -18.16
N TYR A 481 20.28 -39.17 -18.65
CA TYR A 481 18.95 -39.36 -19.25
C TYR A 481 18.54 -40.82 -19.61
N GLN A 482 17.38 -41.25 -19.12
CA GLN A 482 16.56 -42.27 -19.77
C GLN A 482 15.06 -41.99 -19.53
N SER A 483 14.23 -42.36 -20.51
CA SER A 483 12.82 -42.00 -20.62
C SER A 483 11.91 -43.23 -20.59
N THR A 484 10.76 -43.12 -19.93
CA THR A 484 9.57 -43.95 -20.19
C THR A 484 8.32 -43.10 -20.01
N ASP A 485 7.49 -43.03 -21.05
CA ASP A 485 6.07 -42.68 -20.92
C ASP A 485 5.33 -43.77 -20.12
N ASP A 486 4.21 -43.41 -19.49
CA ASP A 486 3.00 -44.26 -19.48
C ASP A 486 1.79 -43.50 -18.90
N THR A 487 0.65 -43.62 -19.58
CA THR A 487 -0.67 -43.12 -19.12
C THR A 487 -1.75 -44.13 -19.46
N PRO A 488 -2.75 -44.32 -18.61
CA PRO A 488 -4.11 -44.48 -19.14
C PRO A 488 -5.22 -43.72 -18.39
N GLU A 489 -6.19 -43.27 -19.20
CA GLU A 489 -7.67 -43.32 -19.03
C GLU A 489 -8.19 -43.94 -17.71
N SER A 490 -9.00 -43.29 -16.86
CA SER A 490 -10.32 -42.62 -16.99
C SER A 490 -11.55 -43.54 -16.88
N GLU A 491 -12.47 -43.28 -15.93
CA GLU A 491 -13.88 -43.75 -15.98
C GLU A 491 -14.84 -43.04 -14.99
N GLN A 492 -16.15 -43.01 -15.29
CA GLN A 492 -17.26 -42.50 -14.43
C GLN A 492 -18.63 -43.15 -14.80
N PRO A 493 -19.49 -43.42 -13.79
CA PRO A 493 -20.98 -43.29 -13.88
C PRO A 493 -21.61 -42.59 -12.63
N SER A 494 -22.80 -41.95 -12.53
CA SER A 494 -24.05 -41.77 -13.33
C SER A 494 -25.21 -42.78 -13.10
N THR A 495 -26.50 -42.43 -12.87
CA THR A 495 -27.20 -41.15 -12.49
C THR A 495 -28.70 -41.44 -12.17
N SER A 496 -29.30 -40.87 -11.09
CA SER A 496 -30.77 -40.82 -10.82
C SER A 496 -31.10 -39.92 -9.59
N GLY A 497 -32.29 -39.30 -9.41
CA GLY A 497 -33.43 -39.02 -10.30
C GLY A 497 -34.72 -38.56 -9.54
N ASP A 498 -35.34 -37.42 -9.96
CA ASP A 498 -36.73 -36.90 -9.72
C ASP A 498 -37.29 -36.74 -8.27
N GLU A 499 -38.43 -36.07 -7.93
CA GLU A 499 -39.59 -35.49 -8.69
C GLU A 499 -40.21 -34.21 -7.99
N ARG A 500 -41.45 -33.74 -8.34
CA ARG A 500 -42.10 -32.45 -7.91
C ARG A 500 -43.54 -32.56 -7.34
N MET A 501 -44.04 -31.55 -6.58
CA MET A 501 -45.36 -30.83 -6.79
C MET A 501 -45.70 -29.69 -5.75
N ASP A 502 -46.90 -29.07 -5.82
CA ASP A 502 -47.18 -27.62 -5.54
C ASP A 502 -48.37 -27.23 -4.57
N LEU A 503 -48.25 -26.04 -3.93
CA LEU A 503 -49.28 -24.99 -3.56
C LEU A 503 -50.50 -25.33 -2.61
N PRO A 504 -51.41 -24.38 -2.18
CA PRO A 504 -51.58 -22.90 -2.35
C PRO A 504 -51.78 -22.06 -1.02
N ALA A 505 -52.40 -20.84 -1.06
CA ALA A 505 -52.43 -19.77 -0.01
C ALA A 505 -53.80 -19.06 0.25
N LEU A 506 -53.90 -18.00 1.13
CA LEU A 506 -55.10 -17.11 1.34
C LEU A 506 -54.83 -15.76 2.13
N GLU A 507 -55.71 -14.73 1.99
CA GLU A 507 -55.73 -13.34 2.60
C GLU A 507 -57.22 -12.76 2.57
N PRO A 508 -57.67 -11.45 2.65
CA PRO A 508 -57.03 -10.10 2.84
C PRO A 508 -57.79 -8.97 3.66
N SER A 509 -57.21 -7.74 3.71
CA SER A 509 -57.87 -6.37 3.79
C SER A 509 -58.39 -5.79 5.16
N MET A 510 -58.88 -4.53 5.40
CA MET A 510 -59.26 -3.33 4.58
C MET A 510 -59.46 -1.98 5.40
N ASP A 511 -59.43 -0.78 4.74
CA ASP A 511 -60.27 0.48 4.93
C ASP A 511 -60.38 1.33 6.26
N ARG A 512 -60.74 2.65 6.34
CA ARG A 512 -60.82 3.85 5.41
C ARG A 512 -61.01 5.25 6.12
N SER A 513 -60.32 6.34 5.68
CA SER A 513 -60.77 7.79 5.55
C SER A 513 -61.27 8.68 6.75
N PRO A 514 -61.52 10.03 6.60
CA PRO A 514 -60.78 11.14 5.92
C PRO A 514 -60.75 12.53 6.68
N ASN A 515 -60.31 13.59 5.96
CA ASN A 515 -60.44 15.06 6.20
C ASN A 515 -59.41 15.73 7.16
N THR A 516 -59.04 17.02 7.09
CA THR A 516 -59.00 18.12 6.06
C THR A 516 -57.85 19.12 6.50
N GLU A 517 -57.59 20.38 6.08
CA GLU A 517 -58.28 21.42 5.25
C GLU A 517 -57.28 22.41 4.54
N SER A 518 -57.50 23.74 4.56
CA SER A 518 -56.78 24.78 3.76
C SER A 518 -56.94 26.20 4.40
N PRO A 519 -56.58 27.39 3.81
CA PRO A 519 -55.85 27.70 2.56
C PRO A 519 -54.81 28.89 2.57
N LEU A 520 -53.89 28.92 1.58
CA LEU A 520 -53.36 30.08 0.77
C LEU A 520 -52.63 31.29 1.42
N PRO A 521 -51.58 31.89 0.77
CA PRO A 521 -51.65 32.52 -0.58
C PRO A 521 -50.77 31.89 -1.69
N SER A 522 -50.85 32.49 -2.88
CA SER A 522 -50.33 32.04 -4.18
C SER A 522 -49.10 32.86 -4.65
N MET A 523 -48.35 32.56 -5.73
CA MET A 523 -48.37 31.45 -6.69
C MET A 523 -46.96 31.29 -7.33
N VAL A 524 -46.58 30.07 -7.73
CA VAL A 524 -45.56 29.84 -8.79
C VAL A 524 -46.12 28.78 -9.74
N ASN A 525 -45.94 28.99 -11.04
CA ASN A 525 -46.52 28.13 -12.07
C ASN A 525 -45.57 26.96 -12.37
N VAL A 526 -45.79 25.82 -11.70
CA VAL A 526 -44.97 24.59 -11.82
C VAL A 526 -45.64 23.56 -12.73
N SER A 527 -44.86 22.74 -13.43
CA SER A 527 -45.41 21.79 -14.43
C SER A 527 -46.16 20.65 -13.75
N ASN A 528 -46.93 19.88 -14.53
CA ASN A 528 -47.70 18.77 -13.94
C ASN A 528 -46.79 17.68 -13.32
N LYS A 529 -45.58 17.44 -13.85
CA LYS A 529 -44.60 16.53 -13.22
C LYS A 529 -44.14 17.03 -11.85
N ASP A 530 -44.03 18.34 -11.68
CA ASP A 530 -43.57 18.94 -10.42
C ASP A 530 -44.67 18.91 -9.36
N LYS A 531 -45.94 18.99 -9.77
CA LYS A 531 -47.09 18.84 -8.86
C LYS A 531 -47.14 17.44 -8.25
N ASP A 532 -46.93 16.40 -9.05
CA ASP A 532 -46.85 15.02 -8.57
C ASP A 532 -45.69 14.86 -7.56
N PHE A 533 -44.52 15.42 -7.88
CA PHE A 533 -43.34 15.38 -7.00
C PHE A 533 -43.56 16.11 -5.67
N ILE A 534 -44.16 17.31 -5.71
CA ILE A 534 -44.53 18.08 -4.50
C ILE A 534 -45.57 17.31 -3.68
N PHE A 535 -46.56 16.70 -4.31
CA PHE A 535 -47.58 15.87 -3.64
C PHE A 535 -46.96 14.67 -2.92
N PHE A 536 -46.05 13.92 -3.57
CA PHE A 536 -45.37 12.80 -2.93
C PHE A 536 -44.41 13.24 -1.81
N GLN A 537 -43.75 14.40 -1.93
CA GLN A 537 -43.00 14.99 -0.81
C GLN A 537 -43.92 15.38 0.37
N SER A 538 -45.11 15.94 0.10
CA SER A 538 -46.10 16.25 1.14
C SER A 538 -46.62 14.99 1.83
N ILE A 539 -46.96 13.92 1.09
CA ILE A 539 -47.32 12.61 1.65
C ILE A 539 -46.19 12.06 2.51
N ALA A 540 -44.94 12.06 2.03
CA ALA A 540 -43.80 11.57 2.80
C ALA A 540 -43.54 12.39 4.08
N SER A 541 -43.78 13.70 4.03
CA SER A 541 -43.69 14.62 5.18
C SER A 541 -44.76 14.34 6.24
N CYS A 542 -46.00 14.08 5.83
CA CYS A 542 -47.09 13.69 6.74
C CYS A 542 -46.91 12.27 7.28
N PHE A 543 -46.55 11.30 6.44
CA PHE A 543 -46.33 9.91 6.82
C PHE A 543 -45.24 9.76 7.90
N LYS A 544 -44.16 10.56 7.82
CA LYS A 544 -43.11 10.59 8.85
C LYS A 544 -43.66 10.99 10.23
N ARG A 545 -44.64 11.89 10.29
CA ARG A 545 -45.23 12.46 11.53
C ARG A 545 -46.33 11.60 12.18
N LEU A 546 -46.89 10.62 11.47
CA LEU A 546 -47.91 9.72 12.04
C LEU A 546 -47.34 8.91 13.23
N PRO A 547 -48.16 8.54 14.22
CA PRO A 547 -47.80 7.53 15.22
C PRO A 547 -47.54 6.16 14.58
N SER A 548 -46.62 5.36 15.14
CA SER A 548 -46.17 4.09 14.54
C SER A 548 -47.30 3.09 14.23
N GLN A 549 -48.32 3.02 15.08
CA GLN A 549 -49.50 2.15 14.87
C GLN A 549 -50.34 2.54 13.64
N GLN A 550 -50.34 3.81 13.24
CA GLN A 550 -51.09 4.30 12.07
C GLN A 550 -50.29 4.23 10.76
N LYS A 551 -48.96 4.10 10.83
CA LYS A 551 -48.10 4.05 9.63
C LYS A 551 -48.38 2.83 8.75
N ALA A 552 -48.74 1.67 9.31
CA ALA A 552 -49.09 0.49 8.52
C ALA A 552 -50.31 0.74 7.62
N PHE A 553 -51.39 1.27 8.21
CA PHE A 553 -52.62 1.60 7.49
C PHE A 553 -52.41 2.70 6.45
N ALA A 554 -51.71 3.78 6.81
CA ALA A 554 -51.40 4.86 5.89
C ALA A 554 -50.55 4.39 4.69
N LYS A 555 -49.59 3.48 4.91
CA LYS A 555 -48.75 2.91 3.85
C LYS A 555 -49.60 2.18 2.81
N SER A 556 -50.46 1.28 3.25
CA SER A 556 -51.38 0.52 2.38
C SER A 556 -52.25 1.44 1.51
N LYS A 557 -52.78 2.54 2.06
CA LYS A 557 -53.57 3.51 1.29
C LYS A 557 -52.75 4.37 0.32
N ILE A 558 -51.50 4.69 0.63
CA ILE A 558 -50.58 5.35 -0.30
C ILE A 558 -50.26 4.42 -1.49
N GLU A 559 -50.03 3.14 -1.23
CA GLU A 559 -49.77 2.12 -2.25
C GLU A 559 -51.00 1.86 -3.15
N GLU A 560 -52.21 1.87 -2.59
CA GLU A 560 -53.46 1.80 -3.36
C GLU A 560 -53.64 2.99 -4.32
N ILE A 561 -53.35 4.22 -3.85
CA ILE A 561 -53.43 5.44 -4.67
C ILE A 561 -52.37 5.40 -5.78
N LEU A 562 -51.12 5.07 -5.45
CA LEU A 562 -50.04 4.88 -6.43
C LEU A 562 -50.42 3.88 -7.53
N CYS A 563 -51.06 2.77 -7.17
CA CYS A 563 -51.49 1.76 -8.14
C CYS A 563 -52.62 2.26 -9.06
N LYS A 564 -53.56 3.06 -8.54
CA LYS A 564 -54.63 3.69 -9.36
C LYS A 564 -54.07 4.74 -10.33
N VAL A 565 -53.11 5.55 -9.88
CA VAL A 565 -52.38 6.55 -10.69
C VAL A 565 -51.56 5.87 -11.79
N ALA A 566 -50.83 4.79 -11.46
CA ALA A 566 -50.05 4.02 -12.43
C ALA A 566 -50.92 3.42 -13.55
N ASN A 567 -52.18 3.07 -13.24
CA ASN A 567 -53.19 2.62 -14.21
C ASN A 567 -53.95 3.78 -14.90
N GLY A 568 -53.40 5.00 -14.90
CA GLY A 568 -53.93 6.13 -15.67
C GLY A 568 -55.14 6.84 -15.06
N SER A 569 -55.52 6.52 -13.82
CA SER A 569 -56.52 7.31 -13.09
C SER A 569 -55.92 8.68 -12.75
N LYS A 570 -56.73 9.76 -12.83
CA LYS A 570 -56.30 11.05 -12.28
C LYS A 570 -56.18 10.96 -10.76
N LEU A 571 -55.18 11.68 -10.27
CA LEU A 571 -54.69 11.72 -8.88
C LEU A 571 -55.57 12.62 -8.00
#